data_AF-A0A9P0FQ18-F1
#
_entry.id   AF-A0A9P0FQ18-F1
#
_cell.length_a   1.000
_cell.length_b   1.000
_cell.length_c   1.000
_cell.angle_alpha   90.00
_cell.angle_beta   90.00
_cell.angle_gamma   90.00
#
_symmetry.space_group_name_H-M   'P 1'
#
loop_
_entity.id
_entity.type
_entity.pdbx_description
1 polymer ?
#
loop_
_entity_poly.entity_id
_entity_poly.type
_entity_poly.pdbx_seq_one_letter_code
_entity_poly.pdbx_strand_id
1 'polypeptide(L)'
;MTDVFRSTTPTPKEILKRRIANNKLIKITKDKKCNVLNGEKEIEPLNIKHDFSQKLKPLRRRFNKDVKDDPYLNPFALPAHVRVTSTYSLPPRKPKKTPFITDDPLTVCDIDPDFYTMVEGRPIRSFYDITEYKRHIRNIMMFTANCAYLKDEAIQIERRIMNEHEDYEAIHDAVKKMNSNFVIFAEDSYNEAKQMQHLAEVKYDALEDMSEKLAAVSSEFNKLRNQVICIVAEYEKLSRYKRFLNTVSPNKWREQYEDVCNLGSELCSKFLRPEEVGIVDSVTDFKKNALALANLTPQLYFKDPAEMDDLLEGLCRQCLNYMEIDSYFSTYIPKVKQHKKEYIECVNAECADVQLLIELMEKKIFFLKQRKVECKSMFQKMLENVFQRLFASDETMRLFTSLQYVHSRTISVFTDPNDSLESLMRDLEKRYLELRMKMDYLDLNIVKQAQRQMFSEDIRIMKQASEAKRQLRGYRALCKALYRSFEPPANIQKAKARK
;
A
#
# COMPACT_ATOMS: atom_id res chain seq x y z
N MET A 1 36.75 -42.80 33.59
CA MET A 1 35.67 -43.38 32.76
C MET A 1 34.38 -42.94 33.42
N THR A 2 33.51 -42.08 32.91
CA THR A 2 33.22 -41.58 31.57
C THR A 2 32.41 -40.30 31.79
N ASP A 3 32.92 -39.12 31.41
CA ASP A 3 32.10 -37.91 31.35
C ASP A 3 31.64 -37.68 29.92
N VAL A 4 30.33 -37.57 29.79
CA VAL A 4 29.55 -37.63 28.57
C VAL A 4 29.64 -36.30 27.82
N PHE A 5 30.04 -36.38 26.55
CA PHE A 5 29.97 -35.30 25.57
C PHE A 5 28.55 -34.72 25.46
N ARG A 6 28.38 -33.44 25.76
CA ARG A 6 27.30 -32.61 25.21
C ARG A 6 27.93 -31.50 24.36
N SER A 7 28.08 -31.76 23.07
CA SER A 7 28.39 -30.72 22.08
C SER A 7 27.13 -29.91 21.78
N THR A 8 27.00 -28.75 22.39
CA THR A 8 26.00 -27.75 21.98
C THR A 8 26.43 -27.16 20.64
N THR A 9 25.60 -27.32 19.61
CA THR A 9 25.80 -26.63 18.33
C THR A 9 25.75 -25.12 18.56
N PRO A 10 26.77 -24.36 18.09
CA PRO A 10 26.82 -22.92 18.31
C PRO A 10 25.66 -22.24 17.57
N THR A 11 24.98 -21.32 18.25
CA THR A 11 23.85 -20.61 17.66
C THR A 11 24.33 -19.71 16.51
N PRO A 12 23.48 -19.41 15.50
CA PRO A 12 23.86 -18.57 14.36
C PRO A 12 24.47 -17.20 14.74
N LYS A 13 24.07 -16.67 15.90
CA LYS A 13 24.61 -15.43 16.48
C LYS A 13 26.06 -15.58 16.95
N GLU A 14 26.44 -16.73 17.49
CA GLU A 14 27.82 -17.03 17.90
C GLU A 14 28.73 -17.27 16.70
N ILE A 15 28.20 -17.90 15.65
CA ILE A 15 28.89 -18.07 14.37
C ILE A 15 29.15 -16.70 13.73
N LEU A 16 28.16 -15.79 13.76
CA LEU A 16 28.31 -14.43 13.26
C LEU A 16 29.36 -13.64 14.06
N LYS A 17 29.33 -13.72 15.39
CA LYS A 17 30.35 -13.08 16.26
C LYS A 17 31.75 -13.61 15.98
N ARG A 18 31.91 -14.92 15.79
CA ARG A 18 33.20 -15.53 15.43
C ARG A 18 33.67 -15.09 14.03
N ARG A 19 32.76 -14.98 13.06
CA ARG A 19 33.09 -14.46 11.72
C ARG A 19 33.53 -13.00 11.76
N ILE A 20 32.88 -12.15 12.54
CA ILE A 20 33.28 -10.74 12.71
C ILE A 20 34.64 -10.62 13.40
N ALA A 21 34.90 -11.43 14.44
CA ALA A 21 36.17 -11.42 15.17
C ALA A 21 37.36 -11.90 14.31
N ASN A 22 37.12 -12.83 13.38
CA ASN A 22 38.14 -13.44 12.54
C ASN A 22 38.34 -12.75 11.19
N ASN A 23 37.51 -11.76 10.85
CA ASN A 23 37.61 -11.06 9.57
C ASN A 23 38.71 -9.98 9.63
N LYS A 24 39.90 -10.32 9.09
CA LYS A 24 41.09 -9.45 9.07
C LYS A 24 40.87 -8.13 8.29
N LEU A 25 39.89 -8.07 7.40
CA LEU A 25 39.55 -6.87 6.61
C LEU A 25 38.85 -5.78 7.45
N ILE A 26 38.19 -6.14 8.55
CA ILE A 26 37.51 -5.19 9.44
C ILE A 26 38.49 -4.59 10.47
N LYS A 27 39.67 -5.20 10.67
CA LYS A 27 40.70 -4.72 11.61
C LYS A 27 41.57 -3.57 11.06
N ILE A 28 41.43 -3.18 9.80
CA ILE A 28 42.38 -2.24 9.16
C ILE A 28 42.08 -0.76 9.44
N THR A 29 40.96 -0.38 10.07
CA THR A 29 40.57 1.04 10.19
C THR A 29 40.56 1.59 11.61
N LYS A 30 41.55 1.24 12.45
CA LYS A 30 41.75 1.94 13.74
C LYS A 30 43.13 2.51 14.02
N ASP A 31 44.20 2.04 13.36
CA ASP A 31 45.58 2.36 13.81
C ASP A 31 46.46 3.13 12.82
N LYS A 32 45.90 3.88 11.85
CA LYS A 32 46.70 4.82 11.05
C LYS A 32 46.10 6.22 11.07
N LYS A 33 46.47 6.98 12.12
CA LYS A 33 46.47 8.45 12.07
C LYS A 33 47.55 8.88 11.07
N CYS A 34 47.13 9.29 9.89
CA CYS A 34 48.00 10.06 8.99
C CYS A 34 48.17 11.45 9.62
N ASN A 35 49.39 11.76 10.06
CA ASN A 35 49.83 13.10 10.39
C ASN A 35 49.84 13.92 9.09
N VAL A 36 48.76 14.65 8.82
CA VAL A 36 48.81 15.81 7.94
C VAL A 36 48.83 17.02 8.87
N LEU A 37 49.97 17.71 8.86
CA LEU A 37 50.17 19.02 9.47
C LEU A 37 49.10 19.96 8.93
N ASN A 38 48.17 20.39 9.79
CA ASN A 38 47.62 21.73 9.84
C ASN A 38 46.82 21.88 11.14
N GLY A 39 47.14 22.91 11.91
CA GLY A 39 46.60 23.13 13.23
C GLY A 39 45.12 23.50 13.18
N GLU A 40 44.25 22.55 13.52
CA GLU A 40 42.85 22.81 13.84
C GLU A 40 42.55 22.15 15.18
N LYS A 41 41.96 22.93 16.10
CA LYS A 41 41.60 22.48 17.44
C LYS A 41 40.52 21.41 17.33
N GLU A 42 40.82 20.19 17.80
CA GLU A 42 39.83 19.13 17.97
C GLU A 42 38.70 19.65 18.89
N ILE A 43 37.49 19.77 18.36
CA ILE A 43 36.30 20.05 19.17
C ILE A 43 35.90 18.73 19.81
N GLU A 44 36.02 18.65 21.14
CA GLU A 44 35.66 17.46 21.90
C GLU A 44 34.15 17.17 21.79
N PRO A 45 33.73 15.91 21.51
CA PRO A 45 32.33 15.55 21.43
C PRO A 45 31.67 15.57 22.82
N LEU A 46 30.57 16.32 22.94
CA LEU A 46 29.71 16.33 24.13
C LEU A 46 29.03 14.98 24.32
N ASN A 47 29.43 14.26 25.37
CA ASN A 47 28.95 12.93 25.69
C ASN A 47 27.79 13.03 26.69
N ILE A 48 26.54 13.01 26.20
CA ILE A 48 25.34 12.98 27.04
C ILE A 48 24.53 11.73 26.70
N LYS A 49 24.61 10.70 27.55
CA LYS A 49 23.76 9.51 27.48
C LYS A 49 22.42 9.81 28.13
N HIS A 50 21.31 9.67 27.40
CA HIS A 50 19.96 9.75 27.97
C HIS A 50 19.12 8.49 27.69
N ASP A 51 18.69 7.85 28.79
CA ASP A 51 18.02 6.55 28.95
C ASP A 51 16.51 6.51 28.59
N PHE A 52 16.03 7.28 27.61
CA PHE A 52 14.59 7.41 27.40
C PHE A 52 13.95 6.37 26.45
N SER A 53 14.73 5.56 25.73
CA SER A 53 14.20 4.61 24.73
C SER A 53 13.62 3.29 25.28
N GLN A 54 13.80 3.01 26.58
CA GLN A 54 13.33 1.75 27.16
C GLN A 54 11.84 1.73 27.55
N LYS A 55 11.16 2.88 27.60
CA LYS A 55 9.81 2.97 28.19
C LYS A 55 8.62 2.85 27.22
N LEU A 56 8.83 2.65 25.91
CA LEU A 56 7.73 2.70 24.91
C LEU A 56 7.45 1.39 24.14
N LYS A 57 8.02 0.25 24.55
CA LYS A 57 7.82 -1.05 23.87
C LYS A 57 6.49 -1.82 24.09
N PRO A 58 5.54 -1.53 25.01
CA PRO A 58 4.38 -2.43 25.19
C PRO A 58 3.15 -2.15 24.29
N LEU A 59 3.07 -1.02 23.58
CA LEU A 59 1.81 -0.59 22.94
C LEU A 59 1.52 -1.18 21.56
N ARG A 60 2.51 -1.79 20.88
CA ARG A 60 2.36 -2.28 19.50
C ARG A 60 1.93 -3.74 19.34
N ARG A 61 1.68 -4.48 20.42
CA ARG A 61 1.32 -5.92 20.36
C ARG A 61 -0.18 -6.23 20.41
N ARG A 62 -1.06 -5.22 20.52
CA ARG A 62 -2.50 -5.45 20.73
C ARG A 62 -3.39 -5.35 19.49
N PHE A 63 -2.87 -4.98 18.32
CA PHE A 63 -3.72 -4.63 17.16
C PHE A 63 -3.74 -5.63 16.00
N ASN A 64 -2.97 -6.72 16.03
CA ASN A 64 -2.86 -7.66 14.90
C ASN A 64 -3.36 -9.07 15.25
N LYS A 65 -4.63 -9.22 15.64
CA LYS A 65 -5.22 -10.55 15.86
C LYS A 65 -6.56 -10.84 15.18
N ASP A 66 -7.21 -9.88 14.50
CA ASP A 66 -8.59 -10.06 14.03
C ASP A 66 -8.77 -9.89 12.51
N VAL A 67 -7.89 -10.50 11.70
CA VAL A 67 -8.09 -10.56 10.23
C VAL A 67 -7.74 -11.95 9.70
N LYS A 68 -8.63 -12.92 9.92
CA LYS A 68 -8.77 -14.15 9.12
C LYS A 68 -10.21 -14.64 9.26
N ASP A 69 -10.95 -14.67 8.14
CA ASP A 69 -11.99 -15.65 7.76
C ASP A 69 -13.06 -14.96 6.89
N ASP A 70 -12.96 -15.15 5.57
CA ASP A 70 -13.90 -14.67 4.55
C ASP A 70 -14.73 -15.88 4.03
N PRO A 71 -16.04 -15.99 4.31
CA PRO A 71 -16.82 -17.18 3.99
C PRO A 71 -17.87 -16.88 2.91
N TYR A 72 -17.48 -16.75 1.64
CA TYR A 72 -18.43 -16.73 0.52
C TYR A 72 -17.90 -17.48 -0.71
N LEU A 73 -18.14 -18.80 -0.75
CA LEU A 73 -18.14 -19.61 -1.97
C LEU A 73 -19.56 -20.12 -2.24
N ASN A 74 -20.07 -19.88 -3.45
CA ASN A 74 -21.44 -20.12 -3.88
C ASN A 74 -21.72 -21.61 -4.20
N PRO A 75 -22.70 -22.28 -3.55
CA PRO A 75 -22.84 -23.74 -3.60
C PRO A 75 -23.84 -24.32 -4.64
N PHE A 76 -24.20 -23.61 -5.73
CA PHE A 76 -25.27 -24.06 -6.65
C PHE A 76 -24.96 -24.11 -8.16
N ALA A 77 -23.74 -24.47 -8.59
CA ALA A 77 -23.46 -24.72 -10.01
C ALA A 77 -23.46 -26.22 -10.33
N LEU A 78 -24.42 -26.71 -11.15
CA LEU A 78 -24.43 -28.10 -11.66
C LEU A 78 -24.04 -28.17 -13.15
N PRO A 79 -23.28 -29.21 -13.57
CA PRO A 79 -22.62 -29.24 -14.88
C PRO A 79 -23.47 -29.87 -15.99
N ALA A 80 -23.11 -29.53 -17.23
CA ALA A 80 -23.90 -29.69 -18.45
C ALA A 80 -24.14 -31.12 -18.98
N HIS A 81 -23.76 -32.18 -18.26
CA HIS A 81 -23.94 -33.58 -18.68
C HIS A 81 -25.26 -34.21 -18.18
N VAL A 82 -26.16 -33.40 -17.61
CA VAL A 82 -27.47 -33.83 -17.05
C VAL A 82 -28.64 -33.36 -17.93
N ARG A 83 -28.51 -33.39 -19.27
CA ARG A 83 -29.61 -33.06 -20.21
C ARG A 83 -29.76 -34.13 -21.30
N VAL A 84 -30.98 -34.67 -21.47
CA VAL A 84 -31.34 -35.72 -22.46
C VAL A 84 -32.68 -35.39 -23.12
N THR A 85 -32.82 -35.53 -24.45
CA THR A 85 -34.03 -36.00 -25.20
C THR A 85 -33.77 -36.13 -26.73
N SER A 86 -34.61 -36.92 -27.42
CA SER A 86 -34.45 -37.61 -28.73
C SER A 86 -35.58 -37.35 -29.76
N THR A 87 -35.36 -37.56 -31.08
CA THR A 87 -36.21 -38.35 -32.06
C THR A 87 -35.79 -38.17 -33.57
N TYR A 88 -35.99 -39.21 -34.42
CA TYR A 88 -35.83 -39.23 -35.91
C TYR A 88 -36.81 -40.26 -36.57
N SER A 89 -37.22 -40.12 -37.85
CA SER A 89 -38.20 -40.96 -38.60
C SER A 89 -37.77 -41.37 -40.04
N LEU A 90 -38.45 -42.35 -40.72
CA LEU A 90 -38.10 -43.02 -42.02
C LEU A 90 -39.28 -43.14 -43.07
N PRO A 91 -39.08 -43.47 -44.40
CA PRO A 91 -40.14 -43.61 -45.46
C PRO A 91 -40.21 -44.96 -46.33
N PRO A 92 -41.16 -45.17 -47.31
CA PRO A 92 -41.71 -46.50 -47.81
C PRO A 92 -41.55 -46.96 -49.32
N ARG A 93 -42.18 -48.12 -49.75
CA ARG A 93 -41.99 -49.06 -50.96
C ARG A 93 -43.10 -49.12 -52.11
N LYS A 94 -42.92 -49.91 -53.23
CA LYS A 94 -43.79 -50.11 -54.47
C LYS A 94 -44.04 -51.61 -54.98
N PRO A 95 -44.96 -51.95 -55.97
CA PRO A 95 -45.43 -53.34 -56.38
C PRO A 95 -45.37 -53.82 -57.91
N LYS A 96 -45.88 -55.05 -58.31
CA LYS A 96 -45.76 -55.83 -59.63
C LYS A 96 -47.07 -56.54 -60.23
N LYS A 97 -47.06 -57.18 -61.46
CA LYS A 97 -48.18 -57.91 -62.25
C LYS A 97 -47.77 -59.15 -63.17
N THR A 98 -48.72 -59.94 -63.79
CA THR A 98 -48.58 -61.23 -64.65
C THR A 98 -49.57 -61.45 -65.90
N PRO A 99 -49.43 -62.49 -66.84
CA PRO A 99 -50.05 -62.65 -68.24
C PRO A 99 -50.84 -63.99 -68.69
N PHE A 100 -51.10 -64.31 -70.02
CA PHE A 100 -52.13 -65.26 -70.70
C PHE A 100 -51.70 -66.13 -72.00
N ILE A 101 -52.42 -67.23 -72.48
CA ILE A 101 -52.16 -68.17 -73.71
C ILE A 101 -53.44 -68.89 -74.39
N THR A 102 -53.38 -69.57 -75.62
CA THR A 102 -54.39 -70.43 -76.43
C THR A 102 -53.84 -71.64 -77.38
N ASP A 103 -54.70 -72.53 -78.03
CA ASP A 103 -54.55 -73.97 -78.64
C ASP A 103 -55.08 -74.34 -80.12
N ASP A 104 -54.71 -75.52 -80.77
CA ASP A 104 -55.40 -76.29 -81.92
C ASP A 104 -54.92 -77.81 -82.19
N PRO A 105 -55.69 -78.78 -82.84
CA PRO A 105 -55.53 -80.29 -82.78
C PRO A 105 -55.16 -81.18 -84.04
N LEU A 106 -54.95 -82.53 -83.86
CA LEU A 106 -53.87 -83.38 -84.48
C LEU A 106 -54.04 -84.97 -84.65
N THR A 107 -55.20 -85.65 -84.84
CA THR A 107 -55.27 -87.15 -84.55
C THR A 107 -55.86 -88.17 -85.57
N VAL A 108 -55.63 -89.47 -85.25
CA VAL A 108 -55.42 -90.74 -86.00
C VAL A 108 -56.63 -91.40 -86.72
N CYS A 109 -57.82 -90.79 -86.74
CA CYS A 109 -59.03 -91.43 -87.32
C CYS A 109 -59.29 -91.13 -88.80
N ASP A 110 -58.46 -90.29 -89.43
CA ASP A 110 -58.61 -89.94 -90.84
C ASP A 110 -57.81 -90.91 -91.73
N ILE A 111 -58.50 -91.85 -92.40
CA ILE A 111 -57.90 -92.80 -93.36
C ILE A 111 -58.03 -92.23 -94.77
N ASP A 112 -56.90 -92.11 -95.46
CA ASP A 112 -56.82 -91.59 -96.84
C ASP A 112 -57.62 -92.49 -97.82
N PRO A 113 -58.57 -91.94 -98.60
CA PRO A 113 -59.43 -92.70 -99.51
C PRO A 113 -58.71 -93.54 -100.57
N ASP A 114 -57.46 -93.22 -100.91
CA ASP A 114 -56.70 -93.93 -101.96
C ASP A 114 -56.01 -95.23 -101.48
N PHE A 115 -56.14 -95.58 -100.20
CA PHE A 115 -55.43 -96.73 -99.60
C PHE A 115 -55.83 -98.10 -100.19
N TYR A 116 -57.08 -98.28 -100.64
CA TYR A 116 -57.56 -99.58 -101.12
C TYR A 116 -57.32 -99.85 -102.60
N THR A 117 -56.94 -98.86 -103.40
CA THR A 117 -56.86 -98.95 -104.87
C THR A 117 -55.51 -99.43 -105.40
N MET A 118 -54.40 -99.21 -104.69
CA MET A 118 -53.07 -99.67 -105.16
C MET A 118 -52.75 -101.13 -104.73
N VAL A 119 -52.38 -101.97 -105.71
CA VAL A 119 -52.18 -103.44 -105.60
C VAL A 119 -50.71 -103.84 -105.40
N GLU A 120 -49.76 -102.92 -105.54
CA GLU A 120 -48.32 -103.22 -105.46
C GLU A 120 -47.89 -103.65 -104.03
N GLY A 121 -47.09 -104.72 -103.94
CA GLY A 121 -46.51 -105.21 -102.68
C GLY A 121 -47.36 -106.17 -101.84
N ARG A 122 -48.54 -106.59 -102.31
CA ARG A 122 -49.40 -107.57 -101.60
C ARG A 122 -48.96 -109.01 -101.93
N PRO A 123 -48.94 -109.94 -100.95
CA PRO A 123 -48.69 -111.36 -101.23
C PRO A 123 -49.80 -111.94 -102.13
N ILE A 124 -49.49 -112.90 -102.99
CA ILE A 124 -50.51 -113.54 -103.84
C ILE A 124 -51.36 -114.47 -102.95
N ARG A 125 -52.69 -114.33 -103.01
CA ARG A 125 -53.64 -115.10 -102.19
C ARG A 125 -53.58 -116.60 -102.55
N SER A 126 -53.14 -117.45 -101.62
CA SER A 126 -53.31 -118.90 -101.72
C SER A 126 -54.76 -119.30 -101.40
N PHE A 127 -55.34 -120.22 -102.17
CA PHE A 127 -56.78 -120.57 -102.09
C PHE A 127 -57.18 -121.31 -100.81
N TYR A 128 -56.22 -121.79 -100.02
CA TYR A 128 -56.48 -122.70 -98.89
C TYR A 128 -56.57 -122.03 -97.50
N ASP A 129 -56.02 -120.81 -97.30
CA ASP A 129 -56.12 -120.14 -95.99
C ASP A 129 -56.17 -118.59 -96.08
N ILE A 130 -57.35 -118.02 -95.80
CA ILE A 130 -57.57 -116.56 -95.76
C ILE A 130 -57.00 -115.93 -94.48
N THR A 131 -56.88 -116.69 -93.39
CA THR A 131 -56.42 -116.18 -92.10
C THR A 131 -54.93 -115.90 -92.14
N GLU A 132 -54.15 -116.76 -92.79
CA GLU A 132 -52.72 -116.57 -93.01
C GLU A 132 -52.46 -115.36 -93.92
N TYR A 133 -53.24 -115.22 -95.00
CA TYR A 133 -53.16 -114.05 -95.90
C TYR A 133 -53.45 -112.73 -95.16
N LYS A 134 -54.50 -112.68 -94.34
CA LYS A 134 -54.80 -111.49 -93.50
C LYS A 134 -53.68 -111.19 -92.51
N ARG A 135 -53.05 -112.22 -91.93
CA ARG A 135 -51.88 -112.05 -91.03
C ARG A 135 -50.68 -111.50 -91.78
N HIS A 136 -50.39 -112.00 -92.98
CA HIS A 136 -49.29 -111.49 -93.81
C HIS A 136 -49.51 -110.04 -94.24
N ILE A 137 -50.71 -109.65 -94.68
CA ILE A 137 -51.02 -108.24 -94.98
C ILE A 137 -50.83 -107.38 -93.73
N ARG A 138 -51.36 -107.80 -92.59
CA ARG A 138 -51.21 -107.03 -91.34
C ARG A 138 -49.73 -106.87 -90.98
N ASN A 139 -48.94 -107.93 -91.08
CA ASN A 139 -47.52 -107.89 -90.77
C ASN A 139 -46.76 -106.99 -91.76
N ILE A 140 -47.06 -107.07 -93.07
CA ILE A 140 -46.47 -106.19 -94.07
C ILE A 140 -46.84 -104.73 -93.79
N MET A 141 -48.11 -104.43 -93.52
CA MET A 141 -48.55 -103.07 -93.16
C MET A 141 -47.87 -102.56 -91.89
N MET A 142 -47.73 -103.42 -90.87
CA MET A 142 -46.99 -103.10 -89.65
C MET A 142 -45.50 -102.84 -89.94
N PHE A 143 -44.86 -103.67 -90.77
CA PHE A 143 -43.47 -103.47 -91.16
C PHE A 143 -43.30 -102.20 -92.00
N THR A 144 -44.19 -101.90 -92.93
CA THR A 144 -44.14 -100.66 -93.73
C THR A 144 -44.37 -99.44 -92.85
N ALA A 145 -45.30 -99.50 -91.89
CA ALA A 145 -45.54 -98.43 -90.93
C ALA A 145 -44.31 -98.22 -90.03
N ASN A 146 -43.68 -99.29 -89.53
CA ASN A 146 -42.44 -99.20 -88.76
C ASN A 146 -41.28 -98.65 -89.59
N CYS A 147 -41.12 -99.06 -90.85
CA CYS A 147 -40.13 -98.51 -91.76
C CYS A 147 -40.38 -97.03 -92.06
N ALA A 148 -41.64 -96.61 -92.22
CA ALA A 148 -42.00 -95.22 -92.39
C ALA A 148 -41.68 -94.40 -91.14
N TYR A 149 -42.03 -94.92 -89.95
CA TYR A 149 -41.71 -94.30 -88.67
C TYR A 149 -40.20 -94.10 -88.49
N LEU A 150 -39.39 -95.13 -88.75
CA LEU A 150 -37.93 -95.04 -88.67
C LEU A 150 -37.35 -94.06 -89.69
N LYS A 151 -37.93 -93.97 -90.90
CA LYS A 151 -37.54 -92.97 -91.90
C LYS A 151 -37.88 -91.57 -91.45
N ASP A 152 -39.07 -91.36 -90.87
CA ASP A 152 -39.48 -90.07 -90.33
C ASP A 152 -38.59 -89.65 -89.15
N GLU A 153 -38.24 -90.57 -88.26
CA GLU A 153 -37.26 -90.33 -87.19
C GLU A 153 -35.90 -89.94 -87.76
N ALA A 154 -35.40 -90.65 -88.78
CA ALA A 154 -34.15 -90.31 -89.44
C ALA A 154 -34.21 -88.89 -90.05
N ILE A 155 -35.30 -88.55 -90.75
CA ILE A 155 -35.52 -87.20 -91.32
C ILE A 155 -35.60 -86.14 -90.22
N GLN A 156 -36.26 -86.43 -89.09
CA GLN A 156 -36.32 -85.52 -87.94
C GLN A 156 -34.94 -85.27 -87.34
N ILE A 157 -34.11 -86.31 -87.21
CA ILE A 157 -32.74 -86.19 -86.71
C ILE A 157 -31.91 -85.35 -87.69
N GLU A 158 -31.97 -85.64 -88.99
CA GLU A 158 -31.26 -84.86 -90.01
C GLU A 158 -31.69 -83.38 -89.98
N ARG A 159 -32.99 -83.11 -89.88
CA ARG A 159 -33.51 -81.73 -89.77
C ARG A 159 -33.03 -81.05 -88.49
N ARG A 160 -32.98 -81.75 -87.36
CA ARG A 160 -32.44 -81.18 -86.11
C ARG A 160 -30.96 -80.85 -86.24
N ILE A 161 -30.17 -81.73 -86.85
CA ILE A 161 -28.74 -81.50 -87.08
C ILE A 161 -28.54 -80.30 -88.00
N MET A 162 -29.33 -80.16 -89.08
CA MET A 162 -29.26 -78.99 -89.95
C MET A 162 -29.62 -77.70 -89.21
N ASN A 163 -30.71 -77.69 -88.45
CA ASN A 163 -31.09 -76.52 -87.66
C ASN A 163 -30.04 -76.16 -86.60
N GLU A 164 -29.48 -77.15 -85.90
CA GLU A 164 -28.41 -76.94 -84.92
C GLU A 164 -27.14 -76.39 -85.58
N HIS A 165 -26.84 -76.83 -86.81
CA HIS A 165 -25.72 -76.30 -87.57
C HIS A 165 -25.94 -74.85 -88.01
N GLU A 166 -27.15 -74.51 -88.47
CA GLU A 166 -27.53 -73.13 -88.79
C GLU A 166 -27.43 -72.21 -87.55
N ASP A 167 -27.94 -72.68 -86.40
CA ASP A 167 -27.83 -71.97 -85.12
C ASP A 167 -26.36 -71.79 -84.70
N TYR A 168 -25.54 -72.84 -84.86
CA TYR A 168 -24.12 -72.80 -84.56
C TYR A 168 -23.38 -71.78 -85.43
N GLU A 169 -23.60 -71.79 -86.75
CA GLU A 169 -22.98 -70.82 -87.67
C GLU A 169 -23.42 -69.38 -87.33
N ALA A 170 -24.71 -69.17 -87.00
CA ALA A 170 -25.21 -67.87 -86.57
C ALA A 170 -24.53 -67.37 -85.28
N ILE A 171 -24.36 -68.25 -84.28
CA ILE A 171 -23.66 -67.93 -83.03
C ILE A 171 -22.18 -67.67 -83.30
N HIS A 172 -21.53 -68.50 -84.12
CA HIS A 172 -20.13 -68.36 -84.47
C HIS A 172 -19.85 -67.01 -85.18
N ASP A 173 -20.70 -66.62 -86.13
CA ASP A 173 -20.62 -65.33 -86.79
C ASP A 173 -20.85 -64.16 -85.84
N ALA A 174 -21.78 -64.29 -84.88
CA ALA A 174 -22.00 -63.28 -83.85
C ALA A 174 -20.77 -63.11 -82.93
N VAL A 175 -20.14 -64.21 -82.52
CA VAL A 175 -18.91 -64.19 -81.71
C VAL A 175 -17.75 -63.57 -82.50
N LYS A 176 -17.62 -63.90 -83.78
CA LYS A 176 -16.60 -63.32 -84.65
C LYS A 176 -16.79 -61.81 -84.79
N LYS A 177 -18.01 -61.34 -85.01
CA LYS A 177 -18.36 -59.91 -85.04
C LYS A 177 -18.06 -59.23 -83.71
N MET A 178 -18.42 -59.85 -82.59
CA MET A 178 -18.14 -59.31 -81.25
C MET A 178 -16.63 -59.16 -81.01
N ASN A 179 -15.83 -60.15 -81.38
CA ASN A 179 -14.38 -60.08 -81.25
C ASN A 179 -13.79 -58.96 -82.13
N SER A 180 -14.24 -58.82 -83.38
CA SER A 180 -13.83 -57.71 -84.23
C SER A 180 -14.20 -56.35 -83.64
N ASN A 181 -15.42 -56.20 -83.13
CA ASN A 181 -15.86 -54.96 -82.49
C ASN A 181 -15.08 -54.65 -81.21
N PHE A 182 -14.70 -55.66 -80.42
CA PHE A 182 -13.90 -55.48 -79.22
C PHE A 182 -12.48 -54.99 -79.55
N VAL A 183 -11.88 -55.52 -80.61
CA VAL A 183 -10.57 -55.05 -81.08
C VAL A 183 -10.65 -53.58 -81.51
N ILE A 184 -11.68 -53.20 -82.27
CA ILE A 184 -11.90 -51.80 -82.68
C ILE A 184 -12.11 -50.90 -81.46
N PHE A 185 -12.95 -51.31 -80.51
CA PHE A 185 -13.18 -50.56 -79.27
C PHE A 185 -11.92 -50.39 -78.43
N ALA A 186 -11.08 -51.43 -78.33
CA ALA A 186 -9.82 -51.37 -77.61
C ALA A 186 -8.82 -50.41 -78.30
N GLU A 187 -8.79 -50.42 -79.63
CA GLU A 187 -7.98 -49.48 -80.41
C GLU A 187 -8.44 -48.03 -80.24
N ASP A 188 -9.75 -47.77 -80.32
CA ASP A 188 -10.32 -46.44 -80.11
C ASP A 188 -10.06 -45.92 -78.69
N SER A 189 -10.27 -46.76 -77.67
CA SER A 189 -10.01 -46.41 -76.26
C SER A 189 -8.53 -46.11 -76.01
N TYR A 190 -7.63 -46.88 -76.64
CA TYR A 190 -6.19 -46.63 -76.57
C TYR A 190 -5.81 -45.31 -77.23
N ASN A 191 -6.40 -45.01 -78.38
CA ASN A 191 -6.16 -43.76 -79.09
C ASN A 191 -6.66 -42.55 -78.30
N GLU A 192 -7.85 -42.63 -77.68
CA GLU A 192 -8.37 -41.57 -76.80
C GLU A 192 -7.49 -41.35 -75.58
N ALA A 193 -7.10 -42.43 -74.90
CA ALA A 193 -6.20 -42.35 -73.74
C ALA A 193 -4.84 -41.72 -74.12
N LYS A 194 -4.30 -42.08 -75.28
CA LYS A 194 -3.05 -41.51 -75.80
C LYS A 194 -3.19 -40.02 -76.12
N GLN A 195 -4.31 -39.58 -76.67
CA GLN A 195 -4.59 -38.15 -76.90
C GLN A 195 -4.69 -37.38 -75.58
N MET A 196 -5.38 -37.94 -74.59
CA MET A 196 -5.49 -37.34 -73.26
C MET A 196 -4.13 -37.24 -72.56
N GLN A 197 -3.30 -38.28 -72.65
CA GLN A 197 -1.94 -38.26 -72.14
C GLN A 197 -1.12 -37.15 -72.81
N HIS A 198 -1.16 -37.04 -74.14
CA HIS A 198 -0.45 -35.98 -74.86
C HIS A 198 -0.92 -34.58 -74.45
N LEU A 199 -2.24 -34.37 -74.28
CA LEU A 199 -2.76 -33.09 -73.80
C LEU A 199 -2.30 -32.78 -72.37
N ALA A 200 -2.23 -33.79 -71.50
CA ALA A 200 -1.73 -33.64 -70.14
C ALA A 200 -0.24 -33.30 -70.12
N GLU A 201 0.58 -33.97 -70.94
CA GLU A 201 2.01 -33.68 -71.09
C GLU A 201 2.24 -32.24 -71.58
N VAL A 202 1.55 -31.81 -72.64
CA VAL A 202 1.66 -30.41 -73.14
C VAL A 202 1.26 -29.39 -72.08
N LYS A 203 0.24 -29.68 -71.26
CA LYS A 203 -0.17 -28.79 -70.17
C LYS A 203 0.79 -28.81 -68.99
N TYR A 204 1.39 -29.96 -68.71
CA TYR A 204 2.42 -30.12 -67.70
C TYR A 204 3.65 -29.29 -68.05
N ASP A 205 4.15 -29.41 -69.29
CA ASP A 205 5.30 -28.62 -69.77
C ASP A 205 5.03 -27.11 -69.67
N ALA A 206 3.85 -26.66 -70.08
CA ALA A 206 3.45 -25.25 -69.96
C ALA A 206 3.32 -24.77 -68.50
N LEU A 207 2.92 -25.66 -67.59
CA LEU A 207 2.86 -25.36 -66.15
C LEU A 207 4.26 -25.29 -65.55
N GLU A 208 5.15 -26.18 -65.95
CA GLU A 208 6.55 -26.20 -65.53
C GLU A 208 7.24 -24.90 -65.95
N ASP A 209 7.13 -24.50 -67.21
CA ASP A 209 7.64 -23.21 -67.73
C ASP A 209 7.15 -22.00 -66.92
N MET A 210 5.86 -21.98 -66.55
CA MET A 210 5.29 -20.89 -65.75
C MET A 210 5.75 -20.94 -64.30
N SER A 211 5.92 -22.14 -63.74
CA SER A 211 6.45 -22.33 -62.39
C SER A 211 7.91 -21.88 -62.28
N GLU A 212 8.73 -22.14 -63.30
CA GLU A 212 10.11 -21.66 -63.37
C GLU A 212 10.18 -20.13 -63.46
N LYS A 213 9.34 -19.51 -64.31
CA LYS A 213 9.23 -18.05 -64.39
C LYS A 213 8.82 -17.44 -63.05
N LEU A 214 7.83 -18.03 -62.37
CA LEU A 214 7.40 -17.57 -61.06
C LEU A 214 8.51 -17.74 -60.01
N ALA A 215 9.23 -18.86 -60.03
CA ALA A 215 10.37 -19.10 -59.15
C ALA A 215 11.47 -18.05 -59.39
N ALA A 216 11.79 -17.74 -60.65
CA ALA A 216 12.76 -16.70 -61.00
C ALA A 216 12.34 -15.32 -60.46
N VAL A 217 11.10 -14.89 -60.71
CA VAL A 217 10.56 -13.61 -60.20
C VAL A 217 10.55 -13.58 -58.67
N SER A 218 10.18 -14.68 -58.02
CA SER A 218 10.18 -14.77 -56.55
C SER A 218 11.60 -14.66 -55.97
N SER A 219 12.59 -15.24 -56.65
CA SER A 219 14.00 -15.15 -56.27
C SER A 219 14.50 -13.71 -56.41
N GLU A 220 14.22 -13.04 -57.53
CA GLU A 220 14.57 -11.63 -57.74
C GLU A 220 13.90 -10.71 -56.71
N PHE A 221 12.61 -10.90 -56.45
CA PHE A 221 11.87 -10.16 -55.44
C PHE A 221 12.48 -10.33 -54.05
N ASN A 222 12.82 -11.56 -53.66
CA ASN A 222 13.47 -11.85 -52.39
C ASN A 222 14.86 -11.20 -52.30
N LYS A 223 15.61 -11.18 -53.42
CA LYS A 223 16.92 -10.51 -53.50
C LYS A 223 16.78 -9.00 -53.27
N LEU A 224 15.84 -8.34 -53.96
CA LEU A 224 15.56 -6.93 -53.80
C LEU A 224 15.05 -6.59 -52.39
N ARG A 225 14.14 -7.42 -51.86
CA ARG A 225 13.64 -7.28 -50.49
C ARG A 225 14.77 -7.35 -49.47
N ASN A 226 15.67 -8.33 -49.60
CA ASN A 226 16.81 -8.46 -48.70
C ASN A 226 17.74 -7.25 -48.80
N GLN A 227 17.99 -6.72 -50.00
CA GLN A 227 18.77 -5.49 -50.18
C GLN A 227 18.13 -4.29 -49.49
N VAL A 228 16.81 -4.10 -49.64
CA VAL A 228 16.08 -3.02 -48.96
C VAL A 228 16.16 -3.18 -47.44
N ILE A 229 15.99 -4.39 -46.91
CA ILE A 229 16.12 -4.65 -45.47
C ILE A 229 17.53 -4.31 -44.97
N CYS A 230 18.58 -4.69 -45.70
CA CYS A 230 19.95 -4.32 -45.36
C CYS A 230 20.14 -2.80 -45.34
N ILE A 231 19.66 -2.09 -46.36
CA ILE A 231 19.74 -0.61 -46.43
C ILE A 231 18.98 0.04 -45.26
N VAL A 232 17.79 -0.45 -44.91
CA VAL A 232 17.01 0.06 -43.77
C VAL A 232 17.76 -0.19 -42.46
N ALA A 233 18.35 -1.36 -42.27
CA ALA A 233 19.14 -1.69 -41.08
C ALA A 233 20.40 -0.81 -40.96
N GLU A 234 21.08 -0.54 -42.08
CA GLU A 234 22.21 0.40 -42.13
C GLU A 234 21.76 1.82 -41.80
N TYR A 235 20.63 2.28 -42.36
CA TYR A 235 20.06 3.57 -42.06
C TYR A 235 19.69 3.71 -40.57
N GLU A 236 19.10 2.69 -39.95
CA GLU A 236 18.81 2.70 -38.51
C GLU A 236 20.07 2.86 -37.68
N LYS A 237 21.15 2.13 -38.01
CA LYS A 237 22.45 2.29 -37.35
C LYS A 237 22.98 3.70 -37.50
N LEU A 238 22.99 4.24 -38.73
CA LEU A 238 23.44 5.60 -39.02
C LEU A 238 22.57 6.67 -38.33
N SER A 239 21.26 6.44 -38.24
CA SER A 239 20.32 7.33 -37.55
C SER A 239 20.58 7.36 -36.04
N ARG A 240 20.93 6.22 -35.42
CA ARG A 240 21.37 6.18 -34.02
C ARG A 240 22.64 6.99 -33.80
N TYR A 241 23.62 6.86 -34.69
CA TYR A 241 24.83 7.69 -34.63
C TYR A 241 24.50 9.16 -34.82
N LYS A 242 23.65 9.52 -35.79
CA LYS A 242 23.20 10.91 -35.98
C LYS A 242 22.50 11.48 -34.75
N ARG A 243 21.63 10.70 -34.08
CA ARG A 243 20.99 11.11 -32.82
C ARG A 243 22.01 11.36 -31.71
N PHE A 244 23.00 10.48 -31.59
CA PHE A 244 24.09 10.67 -30.64
C PHE A 244 24.86 11.97 -30.94
N LEU A 245 25.27 12.18 -32.19
CA LEU A 245 25.97 13.40 -32.63
C LEU A 245 25.13 14.66 -32.35
N ASN A 246 23.83 14.63 -32.62
CA ASN A 246 22.93 15.75 -32.32
C ASN A 246 22.79 15.98 -30.80
N THR A 247 22.76 14.94 -29.98
CA THR A 247 22.68 15.07 -28.51
C THR A 247 23.93 15.76 -27.95
N VAL A 248 25.09 15.43 -28.50
CA VAL A 248 26.38 16.01 -28.11
C VAL A 248 26.55 17.44 -28.63
N SER A 249 25.88 17.78 -29.73
CA SER A 249 25.94 19.12 -30.32
C SER A 249 25.33 20.22 -29.41
N PRO A 250 25.71 21.49 -29.60
CA PRO A 250 25.18 22.61 -28.83
C PRO A 250 23.64 22.74 -28.92
N ASN A 251 23.00 23.23 -27.85
CA ASN A 251 21.53 23.33 -27.76
C ASN A 251 20.88 24.05 -28.96
N LYS A 252 21.53 25.08 -29.50
CA LYS A 252 21.04 25.82 -30.69
C LYS A 252 20.95 24.96 -31.95
N TRP A 253 21.79 23.94 -32.08
CA TRP A 253 21.77 23.00 -33.19
C TRP A 253 20.73 21.91 -32.98
N ARG A 254 20.55 21.46 -31.73
CA ARG A 254 19.49 20.50 -31.38
C ARG A 254 18.10 21.01 -31.75
N GLU A 255 17.78 22.23 -31.35
CA GLU A 255 16.46 22.85 -31.60
C GLU A 255 16.09 22.93 -33.09
N GLN A 256 17.07 22.92 -34.00
CA GLN A 256 16.83 23.05 -35.45
C GLN A 256 16.74 21.71 -36.18
N TYR A 257 17.35 20.64 -35.65
CA TYR A 257 17.55 19.38 -36.39
C TYR A 257 17.01 18.14 -35.68
N GLU A 258 16.39 18.28 -34.51
CA GLU A 258 15.77 17.17 -33.77
C GLU A 258 14.54 16.60 -34.49
N ASP A 259 13.71 17.47 -35.08
CA ASP A 259 12.52 17.07 -35.85
C ASP A 259 12.86 16.22 -37.09
N VAL A 260 13.96 16.56 -37.75
CA VAL A 260 14.46 15.88 -38.96
C VAL A 260 14.91 14.45 -38.65
N CYS A 261 15.46 14.20 -37.45
CA CYS A 261 15.86 12.86 -36.99
C CYS A 261 14.67 11.98 -36.62
N ASN A 262 13.59 12.57 -36.12
CA ASN A 262 12.37 11.84 -35.76
C ASN A 262 11.59 11.43 -37.02
N LEU A 263 11.48 12.35 -38.00
CA LEU A 263 10.80 12.12 -39.27
C LEU A 263 11.45 10.99 -40.09
N GLY A 264 12.79 10.91 -40.12
CA GLY A 264 13.51 9.82 -40.78
C GLY A 264 13.28 8.45 -40.13
N SER A 265 13.18 8.39 -38.80
CA SER A 265 12.90 7.16 -38.07
C SER A 265 11.47 6.65 -38.27
N GLU A 266 10.50 7.57 -38.36
CA GLU A 266 9.12 7.21 -38.67
C GLU A 266 8.98 6.67 -40.08
N LEU A 267 9.65 7.28 -41.07
CA LEU A 267 9.66 6.79 -42.45
C LEU A 267 10.26 5.38 -42.55
N CYS A 268 11.39 5.10 -41.87
CA CYS A 268 11.97 3.76 -41.84
C CYS A 268 11.08 2.71 -41.20
N SER A 269 10.34 3.07 -40.15
CA SER A 269 9.38 2.16 -39.52
C SER A 269 8.23 1.74 -40.45
N LYS A 270 7.91 2.56 -41.46
CA LYS A 270 6.89 2.24 -42.47
C LYS A 270 7.40 1.23 -43.52
N PHE A 271 8.71 1.20 -43.79
CA PHE A 271 9.32 0.22 -44.72
C PHE A 271 9.41 -1.20 -44.13
N LEU A 272 9.44 -1.33 -42.80
CA LEU A 272 9.50 -2.62 -42.10
C LEU A 272 8.13 -3.27 -41.87
N ARG A 273 7.03 -2.53 -42.10
CA ARG A 273 5.69 -3.13 -42.00
C ARG A 273 5.49 -4.06 -43.20
N PRO A 274 5.09 -5.33 -42.98
CA PRO A 274 4.72 -6.19 -44.09
C PRO A 274 3.54 -5.54 -44.81
N GLU A 275 3.72 -5.21 -46.09
CA GLU A 275 2.62 -4.75 -46.94
C GLU A 275 1.50 -5.79 -46.89
N GLU A 276 0.33 -5.37 -46.41
CA GLU A 276 -0.90 -6.14 -46.59
C GLU A 276 -1.14 -6.24 -48.10
N VAL A 277 -0.97 -7.46 -48.62
CA VAL A 277 -1.12 -7.81 -50.03
C VAL A 277 -2.52 -7.45 -50.48
N GLY A 278 -2.71 -6.27 -51.09
CA GLY A 278 -4.06 -5.89 -51.53
C GLY A 278 -4.25 -4.59 -52.28
N ILE A 279 -3.35 -3.60 -52.22
CA ILE A 279 -3.64 -2.27 -52.80
C ILE A 279 -2.46 -1.78 -53.64
N VAL A 280 -2.72 -1.58 -54.94
CA VAL A 280 -1.80 -1.02 -55.96
C VAL A 280 -1.27 0.37 -55.56
N ASP A 281 -1.99 1.08 -54.71
CA ASP A 281 -1.57 2.39 -54.17
C ASP A 281 -0.33 2.30 -53.24
N SER A 282 -0.03 1.12 -52.66
CA SER A 282 1.14 0.91 -51.78
C SER A 282 2.48 1.13 -52.48
N VAL A 283 2.60 0.79 -53.77
CA VAL A 283 3.83 1.00 -54.56
C VAL A 283 4.09 2.49 -54.78
N THR A 284 3.03 3.31 -54.90
CA THR A 284 3.18 4.76 -55.05
C THR A 284 3.62 5.41 -53.74
N ASP A 285 3.15 4.88 -52.61
CA ASP A 285 3.54 5.36 -51.29
C ASP A 285 4.94 4.90 -50.90
N PHE A 286 5.37 3.69 -51.28
CA PHE A 286 6.77 3.26 -51.16
C PHE A 286 7.72 4.21 -51.92
N LYS A 287 7.37 4.58 -53.15
CA LYS A 287 8.15 5.53 -53.96
C LYS A 287 8.17 6.93 -53.36
N LYS A 288 7.03 7.44 -52.86
CA LYS A 288 6.95 8.73 -52.18
C LYS A 288 7.79 8.76 -50.89
N ASN A 289 7.73 7.69 -50.08
CA ASN A 289 8.51 7.56 -48.86
C ASN A 289 10.02 7.44 -49.16
N ALA A 290 10.40 6.76 -50.24
CA ALA A 290 11.80 6.64 -50.67
C ALA A 290 12.35 7.99 -51.16
N LEU A 291 11.55 8.76 -51.91
CA LEU A 291 11.90 10.12 -52.32
C LEU A 291 11.98 11.07 -51.11
N ALA A 292 11.08 10.93 -50.14
CA ALA A 292 11.14 11.71 -48.89
C ALA A 292 12.41 11.40 -48.08
N LEU A 293 12.85 10.13 -48.03
CA LEU A 293 14.13 9.75 -47.44
C LEU A 293 15.33 10.33 -48.21
N ALA A 294 15.30 10.33 -49.54
CA ALA A 294 16.36 10.88 -50.37
C ALA A 294 16.51 12.41 -50.22
N ASN A 295 15.42 13.12 -49.95
CA ASN A 295 15.41 14.57 -49.77
C ASN A 295 15.92 15.03 -48.38
N LEU A 296 16.04 14.13 -47.40
CA LEU A 296 16.57 14.45 -46.08
C LEU A 296 18.10 14.55 -46.15
N THR A 297 18.63 15.75 -46.38
CA THR A 297 20.08 15.99 -46.32
C THR A 297 20.56 15.90 -44.87
N PRO A 298 21.44 14.93 -44.51
CA PRO A 298 21.96 14.84 -43.16
C PRO A 298 23.04 15.90 -42.97
N GLN A 299 22.67 17.07 -42.45
CA GLN A 299 23.65 18.04 -41.98
C GLN A 299 24.16 17.61 -40.60
N LEU A 300 25.47 17.38 -40.51
CA LEU A 300 26.17 17.04 -39.28
C LEU A 300 26.90 18.28 -38.77
N TYR A 301 26.88 18.48 -37.45
CA TYR A 301 27.62 19.56 -36.81
C TYR A 301 29.13 19.29 -36.84
N PHE A 302 29.53 18.05 -36.51
CA PHE A 302 30.92 17.61 -36.52
C PHE A 302 31.29 17.10 -37.91
N LYS A 303 32.38 17.66 -38.47
CA LYS A 303 32.90 17.25 -39.79
C LYS A 303 34.07 16.29 -39.66
N ASP A 304 34.90 16.50 -38.64
CA ASP A 304 36.08 15.67 -38.37
C ASP A 304 35.92 14.87 -37.07
N PRO A 305 36.30 13.59 -37.04
CA PRO A 305 36.22 12.76 -35.83
C PRO A 305 37.04 13.29 -34.65
N ALA A 306 38.14 14.01 -34.91
CA ALA A 306 39.01 14.57 -33.87
C ALA A 306 38.27 15.58 -32.96
N GLU A 307 37.29 16.31 -33.51
CA GLU A 307 36.46 17.25 -32.73
C GLU A 307 35.64 16.54 -31.65
N MET A 308 35.30 15.26 -31.87
CA MET A 308 34.58 14.44 -30.90
C MET A 308 35.49 13.89 -29.81
N ASP A 309 36.74 13.56 -30.15
CA ASP A 309 37.73 13.15 -29.16
C ASP A 309 38.06 14.31 -28.22
N ASP A 310 38.21 15.53 -28.74
CA ASP A 310 38.44 16.74 -27.94
C ASP A 310 37.25 17.04 -27.01
N LEU A 311 36.01 16.91 -27.51
CA LEU A 311 34.81 17.11 -26.71
C LEU A 311 34.70 16.04 -25.62
N LEU A 312 34.94 14.77 -25.97
CA LEU A 312 34.92 13.66 -25.02
C LEU A 312 35.99 13.85 -23.95
N GLU A 313 37.21 14.24 -24.32
CA GLU A 313 38.28 14.53 -23.36
C GLU A 313 37.89 15.71 -22.45
N GLY A 314 37.28 16.76 -23.00
CA GLY A 314 36.71 17.86 -22.23
C GLY A 314 35.64 17.40 -21.23
N LEU A 315 34.75 16.50 -21.66
CA LEU A 315 33.69 15.93 -20.82
C LEU A 315 34.28 15.03 -19.73
N CYS A 316 35.28 14.20 -20.06
CA CYS A 316 36.02 13.38 -19.10
C CYS A 316 36.72 14.24 -18.05
N ARG A 317 37.37 15.35 -18.45
CA ARG A 317 37.99 16.30 -17.51
C ARG A 317 36.95 16.97 -16.62
N GLN A 318 35.80 17.36 -17.16
CA GLN A 318 34.69 17.90 -16.35
C GLN A 318 34.18 16.86 -15.35
N CYS A 319 33.94 15.61 -15.78
CA CYS A 319 33.54 14.52 -14.89
C CYS A 319 34.55 14.27 -13.79
N LEU A 320 35.85 14.30 -14.11
CA LEU A 320 36.92 14.18 -13.12
C LEU A 320 36.86 15.33 -12.11
N ASN A 321 36.76 16.58 -12.57
CA ASN A 321 36.61 17.75 -11.70
C ASN A 321 35.38 17.63 -10.78
N TYR A 322 34.25 17.18 -11.31
CA TYR A 322 33.05 16.94 -10.50
C TYR A 322 33.24 15.82 -9.48
N MET A 323 33.92 14.74 -9.84
CA MET A 323 34.24 13.66 -8.90
C MET A 323 35.21 14.10 -7.82
N GLU A 324 36.20 14.94 -8.13
CA GLU A 324 37.11 15.52 -7.14
C GLU A 324 36.35 16.41 -6.16
N ILE A 325 35.50 17.30 -6.67
CA ILE A 325 34.60 18.15 -5.88
C ILE A 325 33.68 17.30 -5.00
N ASP A 326 33.06 16.26 -5.57
CA ASP A 326 32.18 15.36 -4.81
C ASP A 326 32.96 14.58 -3.75
N SER A 327 34.18 14.11 -4.05
CA SER A 327 35.03 13.42 -3.08
C SER A 327 35.38 14.33 -1.89
N TYR A 328 35.67 15.60 -2.17
CA TYR A 328 35.91 16.59 -1.14
C TYR A 328 34.65 16.76 -0.28
N PHE A 329 33.51 17.11 -0.88
CA PHE A 329 32.26 17.34 -0.16
C PHE A 329 31.68 16.10 0.52
N SER A 330 31.91 14.90 -0.02
CA SER A 330 31.44 13.63 0.54
C SER A 330 32.02 13.37 1.93
N THR A 331 33.22 13.92 2.23
CA THR A 331 33.78 13.84 3.59
C THR A 331 33.23 14.91 4.55
N TYR A 332 32.89 16.10 4.05
CA TYR A 332 32.42 17.21 4.87
C TYR A 332 30.91 17.18 5.13
N ILE A 333 30.09 16.81 4.15
CA ILE A 333 28.63 16.69 4.29
C ILE A 333 28.22 15.81 5.49
N PRO A 334 28.78 14.61 5.71
CA PRO A 334 28.42 13.80 6.88
C PRO A 334 28.89 14.44 8.19
N LYS A 335 30.06 15.09 8.22
CA LYS A 335 30.54 15.84 9.40
C LYS A 335 29.62 17.00 9.74
N VAL A 336 29.24 17.81 8.76
CA VAL A 336 28.30 18.93 8.93
C VAL A 336 26.92 18.41 9.38
N LYS A 337 26.44 17.29 8.81
CA LYS A 337 25.19 16.67 9.25
C LYS A 337 25.29 16.14 10.69
N GLN A 338 26.43 15.60 11.09
CA GLN A 338 26.66 15.14 12.46
C GLN A 338 26.70 16.33 13.42
N HIS A 339 27.49 17.37 13.15
CA HIS A 339 27.53 18.57 14.00
C HIS A 339 26.18 19.28 14.08
N LYS A 340 25.41 19.32 12.99
CA LYS A 340 24.04 19.84 13.04
C LYS A 340 23.16 19.05 14.01
N LYS A 341 23.28 17.71 14.02
CA LYS A 341 22.52 16.88 14.96
C LYS A 341 22.96 17.12 16.39
N GLU A 342 24.27 17.12 16.64
CA GLU A 342 24.85 17.40 17.96
C GLU A 342 24.41 18.77 18.47
N TYR A 343 24.44 19.80 17.62
CA TYR A 343 24.00 21.14 17.99
C TYR A 343 22.49 21.20 18.30
N ILE A 344 21.65 20.53 17.50
CA ILE A 344 20.20 20.45 17.78
C ILE A 344 19.96 19.73 19.12
N GLU A 345 20.70 18.66 19.42
CA GLU A 345 20.60 17.94 20.68
C GLU A 345 21.04 18.81 21.86
N CYS A 346 22.14 19.55 21.74
CA CYS A 346 22.60 20.49 22.77
C CYS A 346 21.59 21.61 23.01
N VAL A 347 21.06 22.24 21.95
CA VAL A 347 20.05 23.30 22.09
C VAL A 347 18.78 22.77 22.76
N ASN A 348 18.33 21.56 22.40
CA ASN A 348 17.17 20.95 23.04
C ASN A 348 17.42 20.63 24.52
N ALA A 349 18.64 20.21 24.88
CA ALA A 349 19.02 20.00 26.27
C ALA A 349 19.03 21.32 27.05
N GLU A 350 19.61 22.38 26.50
CA GLU A 350 19.57 23.72 27.11
C GLU A 350 18.13 24.24 27.25
N CYS A 351 17.27 24.01 26.25
CA CYS A 351 15.85 24.36 26.35
C CYS A 351 15.15 23.59 27.48
N ALA A 352 15.46 22.31 27.66
CA ALA A 352 14.92 21.51 28.76
C ALA A 352 15.41 22.01 30.12
N ASP A 353 16.69 22.38 30.24
CA ASP A 353 17.28 22.94 31.46
C ASP A 353 16.67 24.30 31.81
N VAL A 354 16.45 25.16 30.82
CA VAL A 354 15.76 26.44 31.00
C VAL A 354 14.31 26.22 31.43
N GLN A 355 13.61 25.24 30.85
CA GLN A 355 12.25 24.88 31.29
C GLN A 355 12.23 24.42 32.74
N LEU A 356 13.17 23.55 33.15
CA LEU A 356 13.31 23.12 34.54
C LEU A 356 13.60 24.30 35.48
N LEU A 357 14.45 25.25 35.07
CA LEU A 357 14.73 26.45 35.85
C LEU A 357 13.48 27.32 36.01
N ILE A 358 12.70 27.49 34.96
CA ILE A 358 11.42 28.22 35.00
C ILE A 358 10.47 27.55 36.01
N GLU A 359 10.28 26.23 35.91
CA GLU A 359 9.42 25.49 36.85
C GLU A 359 9.88 25.62 38.32
N LEU A 360 11.20 25.64 38.55
CA LEU A 360 11.77 25.82 39.89
C LEU A 360 11.51 27.24 40.41
N MET A 361 11.70 28.26 39.57
CA MET A 361 11.42 29.66 39.91
C MET A 361 9.93 29.89 40.17
N GLU A 362 9.04 29.28 39.40
CA GLU A 362 7.60 29.32 39.64
C GLU A 362 7.23 28.72 41.01
N LYS A 363 7.79 27.54 41.34
CA LYS A 363 7.61 26.92 42.67
C LYS A 363 8.14 27.83 43.78
N LYS A 364 9.29 28.48 43.59
CA LYS A 364 9.87 29.41 44.57
C LYS A 364 9.01 30.65 44.74
N ILE A 365 8.48 31.21 43.66
CA ILE A 365 7.54 32.35 43.71
C ILE A 365 6.27 31.96 44.46
N PHE A 366 5.72 30.77 44.17
CA PHE A 366 4.55 30.25 44.88
C PHE A 366 4.82 30.14 46.39
N PHE A 367 5.94 29.54 46.78
CA PHE A 367 6.35 29.44 48.18
C PHE A 367 6.51 30.81 48.85
N LEU A 368 7.16 31.77 48.18
CA LEU A 368 7.33 33.12 48.71
C LEU A 368 6.00 33.87 48.86
N LYS A 369 5.06 33.69 47.92
CA LYS A 369 3.71 34.24 48.02
C LYS A 369 2.97 33.68 49.23
N GLN A 370 3.03 32.36 49.45
CA GLN A 370 2.43 31.72 50.61
C GLN A 370 3.04 32.23 51.92
N ARG A 371 4.37 32.28 51.99
CA ARG A 371 5.09 32.80 53.16
C ARG A 371 4.80 34.28 53.43
N LYS A 372 4.60 35.09 52.39
CA LYS A 372 4.15 36.49 52.55
C LYS A 372 2.78 36.56 53.24
N VAL A 373 1.84 35.70 52.84
CA VAL A 373 0.51 35.62 53.48
C VAL A 373 0.64 35.19 54.94
N GLU A 374 1.44 34.17 55.22
CA GLU A 374 1.71 33.71 56.59
C GLU A 374 2.33 34.83 57.45
N CYS A 375 3.40 35.49 56.99
CA CYS A 375 4.02 36.61 57.69
C CYS A 375 3.03 37.76 57.91
N LYS A 376 2.19 38.10 56.91
CA LYS A 376 1.16 39.13 57.07
C LYS A 376 0.16 38.75 58.16
N SER A 377 -0.28 37.49 58.21
CA SER A 377 -1.19 37.01 59.25
C SER A 377 -0.55 37.02 60.64
N MET A 378 0.73 36.63 60.74
CA MET A 378 1.48 36.65 62.00
C MET A 378 1.73 38.08 62.48
N PHE A 379 2.06 39.00 61.57
CA PHE A 379 2.21 40.41 61.87
C PHE A 379 0.90 41.02 62.37
N GLN A 380 -0.23 40.72 61.70
CA GLN A 380 -1.53 41.19 62.15
C GLN A 380 -1.89 40.65 63.54
N LYS A 381 -1.64 39.36 63.80
CA LYS A 381 -1.78 38.78 65.14
C LYS A 381 -0.88 39.45 66.18
N MET A 382 0.35 39.80 65.83
CA MET A 382 1.26 40.51 66.72
C MET A 382 0.78 41.94 67.01
N LEU A 383 0.22 42.61 66.01
CA LEU A 383 -0.33 43.95 66.15
C LEU A 383 -1.58 43.97 67.04
N GLU A 384 -2.52 43.05 66.80
CA GLU A 384 -3.76 42.90 67.57
C GLU A 384 -3.52 42.36 68.98
N ASN A 385 -2.58 41.43 69.20
CA ASN A 385 -2.37 40.85 70.53
C ASN A 385 -1.28 41.55 71.35
N VAL A 386 -0.09 41.73 70.77
CA VAL A 386 1.09 42.15 71.54
C VAL A 386 1.16 43.67 71.60
N PHE A 387 1.04 44.36 70.46
CA PHE A 387 1.06 45.82 70.44
C PHE A 387 -0.17 46.42 71.13
N GLN A 388 -1.36 45.90 70.85
CA GLN A 388 -2.57 46.40 71.50
C GLN A 388 -2.51 46.20 73.02
N ARG A 389 -1.97 45.07 73.50
CA ARG A 389 -1.84 44.81 74.94
C ARG A 389 -0.73 45.61 75.62
N LEU A 390 0.37 45.91 74.94
CA LEU A 390 1.52 46.60 75.55
C LEU A 390 1.44 48.12 75.47
N PHE A 391 0.87 48.67 74.39
CA PHE A 391 0.85 50.12 74.18
C PHE A 391 -0.56 50.71 74.24
N ALA A 392 -1.57 49.97 73.77
CA ALA A 392 -2.96 50.44 73.71
C ALA A 392 -3.86 49.81 74.79
N SER A 393 -3.29 49.11 75.77
CA SER A 393 -4.06 48.59 76.90
C SER A 393 -4.48 49.75 77.79
N ASP A 394 -5.70 49.66 78.31
CA ASP A 394 -6.25 50.65 79.25
C ASP A 394 -5.33 50.80 80.48
N GLU A 395 -4.67 49.72 80.91
CA GLU A 395 -3.73 49.77 82.05
C GLU A 395 -2.48 50.61 81.75
N THR A 396 -1.87 50.46 80.58
CA THR A 396 -0.67 51.20 80.19
C THR A 396 -0.99 52.66 79.88
N MET A 397 -2.16 52.92 79.30
CA MET A 397 -2.66 54.28 79.11
C MET A 397 -2.92 54.97 80.45
N ARG A 398 -3.59 54.30 81.40
CA ARG A 398 -3.81 54.83 82.75
C ARG A 398 -2.50 55.08 83.49
N LEU A 399 -1.51 54.19 83.36
CA LEU A 399 -0.18 54.37 83.94
C LEU A 399 0.50 55.60 83.34
N PHE A 400 0.48 55.75 82.02
CA PHE A 400 1.04 56.89 81.32
C PHE A 400 0.37 58.21 81.74
N THR A 401 -0.97 58.27 81.78
CA THR A 401 -1.70 59.45 82.27
C THR A 401 -1.38 59.77 83.72
N SER A 402 -1.30 58.75 84.58
CA SER A 402 -0.95 58.93 86.00
C SER A 402 0.48 59.46 86.17
N LEU A 403 1.42 58.95 85.37
CA LEU A 403 2.80 59.40 85.39
C LEU A 403 2.94 60.83 84.85
N GLN A 404 2.28 61.16 83.74
CA GLN A 404 2.21 62.54 83.21
C GLN A 404 1.64 63.50 84.25
N TYR A 405 0.60 63.10 84.97
CA TYR A 405 0.02 63.89 86.06
C TYR A 405 1.03 64.14 87.19
N VAL A 406 1.73 63.09 87.64
CA VAL A 406 2.76 63.21 88.69
C VAL A 406 3.90 64.10 88.23
N HIS A 407 4.43 63.85 87.03
CA HIS A 407 5.51 64.64 86.43
C HIS A 407 5.13 66.13 86.35
N SER A 408 3.98 66.44 85.77
CA SER A 408 3.45 67.81 85.65
C SER A 408 3.37 68.51 87.01
N ARG A 409 2.93 67.80 88.06
CA ARG A 409 2.80 68.37 89.40
C ARG A 409 4.14 68.58 90.10
N THR A 410 5.11 67.70 89.89
CA THR A 410 6.40 67.75 90.60
C THR A 410 7.44 68.64 89.92
N ILE A 411 7.40 68.73 88.60
CA ILE A 411 8.43 69.39 87.78
C ILE A 411 7.89 70.72 87.19
N SER A 412 6.57 70.97 87.24
CA SER A 412 5.92 72.22 86.78
C SER A 412 6.27 72.62 85.34
N VAL A 413 6.64 71.65 84.51
CA VAL A 413 6.83 71.80 83.06
C VAL A 413 5.62 71.17 82.38
N PHE A 414 5.05 71.85 81.39
CA PHE A 414 3.99 71.30 80.56
C PHE A 414 4.54 70.11 79.77
N THR A 415 4.02 68.91 80.04
CA THR A 415 4.41 67.69 79.31
C THR A 415 3.85 67.69 77.90
N ASP A 416 4.65 67.28 76.92
CA ASP A 416 4.23 67.12 75.52
C ASP A 416 3.54 65.74 75.36
N PRO A 417 2.43 65.62 74.62
CA PRO A 417 1.83 64.32 74.29
C PRO A 417 2.78 63.33 73.59
N ASN A 418 3.92 63.78 73.05
CA ASN A 418 4.95 62.93 72.45
C ASN A 418 6.02 62.41 73.43
N ASP A 419 5.96 62.74 74.72
CA ASP A 419 6.93 62.25 75.70
C ASP A 419 6.80 60.74 75.92
N SER A 420 7.93 60.01 75.87
CA SER A 420 7.95 58.57 76.13
C SER A 420 7.76 58.27 77.62
N LEU A 421 7.10 57.15 77.95
CA LEU A 421 6.96 56.69 79.35
C LEU A 421 8.34 56.62 80.04
N GLU A 422 9.37 56.16 79.33
CA GLU A 422 10.72 56.02 79.89
C GLU A 422 11.38 57.37 80.19
N SER A 423 11.19 58.38 79.34
CA SER A 423 11.77 59.71 79.59
C SER A 423 11.11 60.37 80.81
N LEU A 424 9.78 60.31 80.90
CA LEU A 424 9.02 60.82 82.05
C LEU A 424 9.45 60.16 83.37
N MET A 425 9.69 58.84 83.36
CA MET A 425 10.15 58.11 84.54
C MET A 425 11.60 58.49 84.91
N ARG A 426 12.50 58.59 83.93
CA ARG A 426 13.90 58.96 84.18
C ARG A 426 14.03 60.39 84.69
N ASP A 427 13.20 61.31 84.23
CA ASP A 427 13.22 62.69 84.70
C ASP A 427 12.70 62.79 86.13
N LEU A 428 11.65 62.05 86.47
CA LEU A 428 11.20 61.89 87.87
C LEU A 428 12.29 61.26 88.74
N GLU A 429 12.96 60.22 88.27
CA GLU A 429 14.05 59.55 88.98
C GLU A 429 15.23 60.50 89.20
N LYS A 430 15.64 61.23 88.15
CA LYS A 430 16.69 62.25 88.24
C LYS A 430 16.31 63.33 89.24
N ARG A 431 15.05 63.78 89.23
CA ARG A 431 14.55 64.76 90.19
C ARG A 431 14.58 64.21 91.62
N TYR A 432 14.16 62.97 91.81
CA TYR A 432 14.23 62.29 93.10
C TYR A 432 15.68 62.19 93.60
N LEU A 433 16.61 61.80 92.72
CA LEU A 433 18.04 61.73 93.04
C LEU A 433 18.63 63.10 93.35
N GLU A 434 18.27 64.15 92.62
CA GLU A 434 18.67 65.53 92.93
C GLU A 434 18.17 65.97 94.31
N LEU A 435 16.90 65.69 94.63
CA LEU A 435 16.36 65.98 95.96
C LEU A 435 17.09 65.18 97.04
N ARG A 436 17.35 63.89 96.79
CA ARG A 436 18.08 63.03 97.72
C ARG A 436 19.50 63.54 97.97
N MET A 437 20.24 63.89 96.91
CA MET A 437 21.56 64.48 97.03
C MET A 437 21.51 65.78 97.83
N LYS A 438 20.53 66.66 97.57
CA LYS A 438 20.32 67.87 98.38
C LYS A 438 20.04 67.56 99.85
N MET A 439 19.30 66.47 100.14
CA MET A 439 19.09 66.00 101.52
C MET A 439 20.37 65.46 102.16
N ASP A 440 21.23 64.77 101.40
CA ASP A 440 22.48 64.22 101.91
C ASP A 440 23.56 65.30 102.15
N TYR A 441 23.52 66.43 101.42
CA TYR A 441 24.41 67.59 101.62
C TYR A 441 23.97 68.56 102.72
N LEU A 442 22.82 68.34 103.36
CA LEU A 442 22.37 69.18 104.47
C LEU A 442 23.23 68.92 105.72
N ASP A 443 23.79 69.98 106.30
CA ASP A 443 24.57 69.90 107.54
C ASP A 443 23.72 69.32 108.67
N LEU A 444 24.20 68.23 109.27
CA LEU A 444 23.59 67.54 110.40
C LEU A 444 23.29 68.48 111.58
N ASN A 445 24.05 69.56 111.75
CA ASN A 445 23.78 70.57 112.77
C ASN A 445 22.55 71.42 112.45
N ILE A 446 22.39 71.84 111.19
CA ILE A 446 21.21 72.57 110.71
C ILE A 446 19.98 71.66 110.75
N VAL A 447 20.10 70.38 110.38
CA VAL A 447 19.01 69.40 110.46
C VAL A 447 18.60 69.16 111.91
N LYS A 448 19.55 68.98 112.84
CA LYS A 448 19.24 68.85 114.28
C LYS A 448 18.63 70.13 114.85
N GLN A 449 19.06 71.31 114.39
CA GLN A 449 18.49 72.58 114.82
C GLN A 449 17.06 72.77 114.27
N ALA A 450 16.83 72.49 113.00
CA ALA A 450 15.51 72.50 112.39
C ALA A 450 14.59 71.45 113.01
N GLN A 451 15.08 70.25 113.31
CA GLN A 451 14.33 69.20 114.01
C GLN A 451 13.97 69.63 115.44
N ARG A 452 14.91 70.26 116.17
CA ARG A 452 14.60 70.86 117.49
C ARG A 452 13.60 72.01 117.38
N GLN A 453 13.69 72.84 116.35
CA GLN A 453 12.74 73.93 116.09
C GLN A 453 11.36 73.38 115.74
N MET A 454 11.26 72.39 114.85
CA MET A 454 10.01 71.71 114.53
C MET A 454 9.43 71.02 115.74
N PHE A 455 10.20 70.29 116.53
CA PHE A 455 9.69 69.72 117.78
C PHE A 455 9.28 70.80 118.78
N SER A 456 9.98 71.93 118.87
CA SER A 456 9.61 73.03 119.76
C SER A 456 8.33 73.73 119.31
N GLU A 457 8.15 73.92 118.00
CA GLU A 457 6.93 74.45 117.39
C GLU A 457 5.79 73.45 117.49
N ASP A 458 6.02 72.16 117.29
CA ASP A 458 5.01 71.11 117.49
C ASP A 458 4.58 71.04 118.96
N ILE A 459 5.53 71.15 119.91
CA ILE A 459 5.21 71.24 121.34
C ILE A 459 4.42 72.53 121.62
N ARG A 460 4.77 73.65 120.99
CA ARG A 460 4.07 74.92 121.14
C ARG A 460 2.65 74.86 120.56
N ILE A 461 2.48 74.31 119.36
CA ILE A 461 1.20 74.08 118.69
C ILE A 461 0.38 73.07 119.49
N MET A 462 0.97 72.00 120.03
CA MET A 462 0.28 71.08 120.93
C MET A 462 -0.18 71.77 122.21
N LYS A 463 0.63 72.64 122.81
CA LYS A 463 0.24 73.43 123.99
C LYS A 463 -0.88 74.41 123.64
N GLN A 464 -0.76 75.16 122.55
CA GLN A 464 -1.82 76.06 122.07
C GLN A 464 -3.09 75.30 121.72
N ALA A 465 -3.00 74.13 121.10
CA ALA A 465 -4.15 73.27 120.81
C ALA A 465 -4.77 72.71 122.11
N SER A 466 -3.97 72.39 123.12
CA SER A 466 -4.43 71.96 124.44
C SER A 466 -5.13 73.09 125.20
N GLU A 467 -4.55 74.30 125.17
CA GLU A 467 -5.15 75.51 125.75
C GLU A 467 -6.42 75.91 125.01
N ALA A 468 -6.41 75.94 123.68
CA ALA A 468 -7.57 76.18 122.84
C ALA A 468 -8.64 75.12 123.09
N LYS A 469 -8.28 73.84 123.24
CA LYS A 469 -9.21 72.76 123.65
C LYS A 469 -9.81 73.01 125.04
N ARG A 470 -9.02 73.52 126.00
CA ARG A 470 -9.50 73.87 127.34
C ARG A 470 -10.43 75.09 127.29
N GLN A 471 -10.10 76.12 126.51
CA GLN A 471 -10.94 77.29 126.28
C GLN A 471 -12.22 76.93 125.53
N LEU A 472 -12.17 76.09 124.49
CA LEU A 472 -13.35 75.55 123.79
C LEU A 472 -14.24 74.72 124.72
N ARG A 473 -13.66 73.94 125.62
CA ARG A 473 -14.44 73.25 126.67
C ARG A 473 -15.11 74.23 127.60
N GLY A 474 -14.41 75.28 128.04
CA GLY A 474 -14.97 76.37 128.85
C GLY A 474 -16.10 77.10 128.12
N TYR A 475 -15.88 77.54 126.89
CA TYR A 475 -16.87 78.18 126.03
C TYR A 475 -18.06 77.26 125.75
N ARG A 476 -17.85 75.99 125.43
CA ARG A 476 -18.96 75.02 125.26
C ARG A 476 -19.74 74.83 126.55
N ALA A 477 -19.09 74.80 127.72
CA ALA A 477 -19.79 74.73 129.00
C ALA A 477 -20.61 76.00 129.27
N LEU A 478 -20.07 77.16 128.92
CA LEU A 478 -20.72 78.46 129.08
C LEU A 478 -21.88 78.63 128.09
N CYS A 479 -21.70 78.30 126.80
CA CYS A 479 -22.78 78.20 125.82
C CYS A 479 -23.84 77.20 126.27
N LYS A 480 -23.46 76.03 126.80
CA LYS A 480 -24.43 75.06 127.32
C LYS A 480 -25.19 75.61 128.52
N ALA A 481 -24.55 76.36 129.41
CA ALA A 481 -25.22 77.06 130.51
C ALA A 481 -26.14 78.19 130.00
N LEU A 482 -25.71 78.95 128.99
CA LEU A 482 -26.47 80.04 128.38
C LEU A 482 -27.70 79.51 127.62
N TYR A 483 -27.52 78.50 126.76
CA TYR A 483 -28.63 77.79 126.11
C TYR A 483 -29.57 77.18 127.17
N ARG A 484 -29.05 76.61 128.26
CA ARG A 484 -29.86 76.11 129.37
C ARG A 484 -30.61 77.21 130.13
N SER A 485 -30.15 78.46 130.10
CA SER A 485 -30.89 79.61 130.64
C SER A 485 -31.95 80.17 129.69
N PHE A 486 -31.81 79.92 128.37
CA PHE A 486 -32.81 80.27 127.36
C PHE A 486 -33.78 79.12 127.03
N GLU A 487 -33.47 77.89 127.45
CA GLU A 487 -34.41 76.77 127.39
C GLU A 487 -35.56 77.02 128.38
N PRO A 488 -36.83 77.03 127.92
CA PRO A 488 -37.96 77.21 128.81
C PRO A 488 -38.03 76.07 129.83
N PRO A 489 -38.40 76.35 131.09
CA PRO A 489 -38.45 75.36 132.16
C PRO A 489 -39.24 74.12 131.71
N ALA A 490 -38.62 72.94 131.89
CA ALA A 490 -39.01 71.63 131.35
C ALA A 490 -40.47 71.18 131.62
N ASN A 491 -41.21 71.92 132.44
CA ASN A 491 -42.63 71.71 132.68
C ASN A 491 -43.55 72.33 131.61
N ILE A 492 -43.06 73.26 130.76
CA ILE A 492 -43.89 73.86 129.68
C ILE A 492 -43.85 73.04 128.39
N GLN A 493 -42.75 72.34 128.08
CA GLN A 493 -42.69 71.49 126.88
C GLN A 493 -43.43 70.15 127.04
N LYS A 494 -43.51 69.59 128.27
CA LYS A 494 -44.34 68.41 128.52
C LYS A 494 -45.85 68.69 128.44
N ALA A 495 -46.27 69.95 128.52
CA ALA A 495 -47.67 70.35 128.28
C ALA A 495 -48.01 70.53 126.79
N LYS A 496 -47.01 70.69 125.90
CA LYS A 496 -47.22 70.87 124.45
C LYS A 496 -47.06 69.61 123.59
N ALA A 497 -46.52 68.51 124.14
CA ALA A 497 -46.37 67.22 123.42
C ALA A 497 -47.42 66.14 123.80
N ARG A 498 -48.51 66.54 124.48
CA ARG A 498 -49.75 65.76 124.65
C ARG A 498 -50.90 66.35 123.82
N LYS A 499 -50.59 66.73 122.58
CA LYS A 499 -51.55 66.86 121.48
C LYS A 499 -51.05 66.04 120.32
#